data_AF-A0A969BJB5-F1
#
_entry.id   AF-A0A969BJB5-F1
#
_cell.length_a   1.000
_cell.length_b   1.000
_cell.length_c   1.000
_cell.angle_alpha   90.00
_cell.angle_beta   90.00
_cell.angle_gamma   90.00
#
_symmetry.space_group_name_H-M   'P 1'
#
loop_
_entity.id
_entity.type
_entity.pdbx_description
1 polymer ?
#
loop_
_entity_poly.entity_id
_entity_poly.type
_entity_poly.pdbx_seq_one_letter_code
_entity_poly.pdbx_strand_id
1 'polypeptide(L)'
;MGLTYQDAKRFNEAYTTFEQAIETVESLRGEIVSGDETKRKQAEEWNKLYHNMVKVCLQLKEDTKAIEYIERSKTRNLTELLAIKDIYPAGDIPENVISKLRQLRQDIDIEKRRLAAEEKPDSTHINKLRQRFNELFPYKPIQFEEIKKLLDKETAIIQFYIFDDCFKVFIITCDNDQPIIWHSQAESLEKLLHWTKKYLVLYYEDKNSGLFN
;
A
#
# COMPACT_ATOMS: atom_id res chain seq x y z
N MET A 1 0.81 -6.48 -18.71
CA MET A 1 2.20 -6.15 -19.08
C MET A 1 3.20 -6.47 -17.98
N GLY A 2 3.04 -6.00 -16.74
CA GLY A 2 3.96 -6.34 -15.63
C GLY A 2 4.07 -7.85 -15.38
N LEU A 3 2.94 -8.55 -15.22
CA LEU A 3 2.90 -10.02 -15.05
C LEU A 3 3.57 -10.76 -16.23
N THR A 4 3.28 -10.37 -17.47
CA THR A 4 3.92 -10.96 -18.66
C THR A 4 5.43 -10.79 -18.68
N TYR A 5 5.96 -9.66 -18.19
CA TYR A 5 7.41 -9.47 -18.06
C TYR A 5 7.99 -10.31 -16.92
N GLN A 6 7.27 -10.43 -15.81
CA GLN A 6 7.65 -11.28 -14.69
C GLN A 6 7.72 -12.76 -15.09
N ASP A 7 6.72 -13.27 -15.81
CA ASP A 7 6.67 -14.63 -16.33
C ASP A 7 7.82 -14.89 -17.32
N ALA A 8 8.18 -13.87 -18.10
CA ALA A 8 9.33 -13.88 -19.00
C ALA A 8 10.68 -13.63 -18.30
N LYS A 9 10.72 -13.52 -16.96
CA LYS A 9 11.92 -13.22 -16.14
C LYS A 9 12.60 -11.88 -16.46
N ARG A 10 11.88 -10.94 -17.08
CA ARG A 10 12.33 -9.57 -17.38
C ARG A 10 12.02 -8.68 -16.18
N PHE A 11 12.69 -8.95 -15.06
CA PHE A 11 12.33 -8.37 -13.75
C PHE A 11 12.46 -6.85 -13.68
N ASN A 12 13.45 -6.24 -14.33
CA ASN A 12 13.57 -4.78 -14.38
C ASN A 12 12.37 -4.12 -15.09
N GLU A 13 11.91 -4.71 -16.18
CA GLU A 13 10.76 -4.18 -16.93
C GLU A 13 9.45 -4.42 -16.19
N ALA A 14 9.33 -5.59 -15.53
CA ALA A 14 8.25 -5.86 -14.61
C ALA A 14 8.22 -4.82 -13.48
N TYR A 15 9.37 -4.51 -12.88
CA TYR A 15 9.53 -3.49 -11.84
C TYR A 15 9.02 -2.14 -12.34
N THR A 16 9.56 -1.60 -13.44
CA THR A 16 9.14 -0.30 -13.98
C THR A 16 7.65 -0.27 -14.30
N THR A 17 7.12 -1.36 -14.86
CA THR A 17 5.68 -1.45 -15.19
C THR A 17 4.82 -1.45 -13.93
N PHE A 18 5.21 -2.18 -12.89
CA PHE A 18 4.48 -2.21 -11.63
C PHE A 18 4.60 -0.88 -10.87
N GLU A 19 5.76 -0.23 -10.90
CA GLU A 19 5.99 1.07 -10.28
C GLU A 19 5.06 2.12 -10.87
N GLN A 20 5.04 2.25 -12.20
CA GLN A 20 4.13 3.16 -12.91
C GLN A 20 2.66 2.87 -12.62
N ALA A 21 2.29 1.59 -12.54
CA ALA A 21 0.93 1.18 -12.23
C ALA A 21 0.54 1.53 -10.78
N ILE A 22 1.45 1.34 -9.81
CA ILE A 22 1.26 1.73 -8.41
C ILE A 22 1.12 3.24 -8.29
N GLU A 23 1.99 4.03 -8.93
CA GLU A 23 1.91 5.49 -8.92
C GLU A 23 0.58 6.00 -9.51
N THR A 24 0.16 5.40 -10.62
CA THR A 24 -1.12 5.73 -11.26
C THR A 24 -2.29 5.42 -10.32
N VAL A 25 -2.29 4.22 -9.72
CA VAL A 25 -3.33 3.81 -8.77
C VAL A 25 -3.37 4.75 -7.56
N GLU A 26 -2.23 5.03 -6.94
CA GLU A 26 -2.15 5.90 -5.76
C GLU A 26 -2.62 7.33 -6.06
N SER A 27 -2.35 7.84 -7.26
CA SER A 27 -2.84 9.14 -7.70
C SER A 27 -4.36 9.18 -7.89
N LEU A 28 -4.98 8.08 -8.31
CA LEU A 28 -6.42 8.01 -8.54
C LEU A 28 -7.22 7.70 -7.27
N ARG A 29 -6.57 7.03 -6.32
CA ARG A 29 -7.17 6.44 -5.13
C ARG A 29 -7.73 7.46 -4.14
N GLY A 30 -7.10 8.64 -4.01
CA GLY A 30 -7.61 9.75 -3.19
C GLY A 30 -8.99 10.29 -3.64
N GLU A 31 -9.45 9.89 -4.82
CA GLU A 31 -10.69 10.34 -5.45
C GLU A 31 -11.79 9.27 -5.49
N ILE A 32 -11.52 8.07 -4.97
CA ILE A 32 -12.51 6.98 -4.94
C ILE A 32 -13.42 7.18 -3.74
N VAL A 33 -14.40 8.07 -3.94
CA VAL A 33 -15.56 8.23 -3.05
C VAL A 33 -16.71 7.39 -3.61
N SER A 34 -16.63 6.07 -3.53
CA SER A 34 -17.80 5.20 -3.80
C SER A 34 -17.90 4.08 -2.74
N GLY A 35 -19.06 3.43 -2.67
CA GLY A 35 -19.47 2.55 -1.55
C GLY A 35 -18.52 1.39 -1.23
N ASP A 36 -18.78 0.75 -0.08
CA ASP A 36 -17.87 -0.23 0.55
C ASP A 36 -17.47 -1.39 -0.38
N GLU A 37 -18.34 -1.87 -1.26
CA GLU A 37 -18.06 -3.05 -2.08
C GLU A 37 -17.07 -2.77 -3.24
N THR A 38 -17.21 -1.63 -3.94
CA THR A 38 -16.31 -1.22 -5.01
C THR A 38 -14.91 -0.92 -4.46
N LYS A 39 -14.85 -0.28 -3.29
CA LYS A 39 -13.59 -0.03 -2.56
C LYS A 39 -12.89 -1.31 -2.17
N ARG A 40 -13.63 -2.32 -1.69
CA ARG A 40 -13.05 -3.63 -1.31
C ARG A 40 -12.43 -4.34 -2.51
N LYS A 41 -13.16 -4.46 -3.62
CA LYS A 41 -12.65 -5.09 -4.85
C LYS A 41 -11.42 -4.36 -5.41
N GLN A 42 -11.42 -3.03 -5.39
CA GLN A 42 -10.27 -2.24 -5.82
C GLN A 42 -9.07 -2.40 -4.87
N ALA A 43 -9.30 -2.39 -3.55
CA ALA A 43 -8.25 -2.63 -2.58
C ALA A 43 -7.61 -4.02 -2.74
N GLU A 44 -8.40 -5.05 -3.04
CA GLU A 44 -7.88 -6.40 -3.32
C GLU A 44 -7.00 -6.44 -4.58
N GLU A 45 -7.43 -5.84 -5.68
CA GLU A 45 -6.62 -5.77 -6.90
C GLU A 45 -5.33 -4.96 -6.68
N TRP A 46 -5.39 -3.87 -5.92
CA TRP A 46 -4.20 -3.09 -5.61
C TRP A 46 -3.22 -3.83 -4.71
N ASN A 47 -3.72 -4.58 -3.74
CA ASN A 47 -2.87 -5.43 -2.90
C ASN A 47 -2.09 -6.43 -3.77
N LYS A 48 -2.71 -6.97 -4.84
CA LYS A 48 -1.98 -7.82 -5.81
C LYS A 48 -0.87 -7.06 -6.54
N LEU A 49 -1.07 -5.79 -6.89
CA LEU A 49 -0.01 -4.97 -7.50
C LEU A 49 1.21 -4.83 -6.57
N TYR A 50 1.00 -4.42 -5.32
CA TYR A 50 2.10 -4.34 -4.35
C TYR A 50 2.73 -5.70 -4.11
N HIS A 51 1.93 -6.76 -4.03
CA HIS A 51 2.43 -8.11 -3.86
C HIS A 51 3.38 -8.53 -4.99
N ASN A 52 3.01 -8.26 -6.25
CA ASN A 52 3.86 -8.55 -7.39
C ASN A 52 5.11 -7.67 -7.43
N MET A 53 4.99 -6.38 -7.07
CA MET A 53 6.14 -5.50 -6.91
C MET A 53 7.14 -6.05 -5.89
N VAL A 54 6.68 -6.45 -4.71
CA VAL A 54 7.51 -7.07 -3.66
C VAL A 54 8.20 -8.33 -4.18
N LYS A 55 7.48 -9.22 -4.88
CA LYS A 55 8.08 -10.40 -5.52
C LYS A 55 9.20 -10.02 -6.48
N VAL A 56 8.97 -9.02 -7.33
CA VAL A 56 9.97 -8.55 -8.31
C VAL A 56 11.19 -7.95 -7.61
N CYS A 57 11.02 -7.12 -6.57
CA CYS A 57 12.13 -6.60 -5.77
C CYS A 57 13.02 -7.72 -5.21
N LEU A 58 12.42 -8.76 -4.63
CA LEU A 58 13.16 -9.91 -4.08
C LEU A 58 13.87 -10.72 -5.17
N GLN A 59 13.32 -10.81 -6.39
CA GLN A 59 13.99 -11.45 -7.53
C GLN A 59 15.18 -10.63 -8.03
N LEU A 60 15.08 -9.29 -7.95
CA LEU A 60 16.16 -8.36 -8.29
C LEU A 60 17.22 -8.21 -7.18
N LYS A 61 17.03 -8.84 -6.01
CA LYS A 61 17.88 -8.68 -4.82
C LYS A 61 17.84 -7.26 -4.22
N GLU A 62 16.76 -6.54 -4.47
CA GLU A 62 16.46 -5.23 -3.90
C GLU A 62 15.61 -5.42 -2.63
N ASP A 63 16.20 -6.05 -1.61
CA ASP A 63 15.48 -6.50 -0.41
C ASP A 63 14.97 -5.32 0.44
N THR A 64 15.70 -4.21 0.47
CA THR A 64 15.26 -2.95 1.11
C THR A 64 14.01 -2.39 0.41
N LYS A 65 14.00 -2.35 -0.92
CA LYS A 65 12.84 -1.92 -1.72
C LYS A 65 11.63 -2.82 -1.48
N ALA A 66 11.84 -4.12 -1.30
CA ALA A 66 10.75 -5.04 -0.96
C ALA A 66 10.05 -4.59 0.33
N ILE A 67 10.81 -4.23 1.38
CA ILE A 67 10.24 -3.73 2.65
C ILE A 67 9.53 -2.39 2.45
N GLU A 68 10.13 -1.45 1.71
CA GLU A 68 9.51 -0.15 1.44
C GLU A 68 8.14 -0.31 0.77
N TYR A 69 8.02 -1.21 -0.21
CA TYR A 69 6.73 -1.50 -0.85
C TYR A 69 5.76 -2.26 0.07
N ILE A 70 6.25 -3.13 0.96
CA ILE A 70 5.42 -3.76 2.00
C ILE A 70 4.83 -2.68 2.91
N GLU A 71 5.65 -1.78 3.45
CA GLU A 71 5.20 -0.69 4.32
C GLU A 71 4.29 0.30 3.60
N ARG A 72 4.64 0.67 2.37
CA ARG A 72 3.83 1.54 1.51
C ARG A 72 2.43 0.96 1.33
N SER A 73 2.31 -0.34 1.08
CA SER A 73 1.00 -1.00 0.92
C SER A 73 0.13 -0.95 2.19
N LYS A 74 0.75 -1.11 3.37
CA LYS A 74 0.06 -1.17 4.67
C LYS A 74 -0.39 0.21 5.15
N THR A 75 0.47 1.21 4.99
CA THR A 75 0.27 2.56 5.54
C THR A 75 -0.62 3.42 4.65
N ARG A 76 -0.73 3.11 3.34
CA ARG A 76 -1.43 3.97 2.37
C ARG A 76 -2.89 4.27 2.75
N ASN A 77 -3.64 3.27 3.24
CA ASN A 77 -5.04 3.48 3.63
C ASN A 77 -5.18 4.44 4.81
N LEU A 78 -4.29 4.34 5.78
CA LEU A 78 -4.28 5.25 6.91
C LEU A 78 -3.92 6.67 6.46
N THR A 79 -2.84 6.85 5.67
CA THR A 79 -2.39 8.18 5.21
C THR A 79 -3.46 8.92 4.42
N GLU A 80 -4.26 8.19 3.63
CA GLU A 80 -5.35 8.80 2.87
C GLU A 80 -6.55 9.13 3.74
N LEU A 81 -6.93 8.26 4.67
CA LEU A 81 -8.01 8.55 5.62
C LEU A 81 -7.69 9.78 6.48
N LEU A 82 -6.43 9.90 6.92
CA LEU A 82 -5.92 11.09 7.61
C LEU A 82 -6.08 12.34 6.75
N ALA A 83 -5.64 12.29 5.49
CA ALA A 83 -5.76 13.42 4.56
C ALA A 83 -7.20 13.71 4.07
N ILE A 84 -8.12 12.73 4.12
CA ILE A 84 -9.55 12.95 3.83
C ILE A 84 -10.22 13.68 4.99
N LYS A 85 -9.86 13.33 6.22
CA LYS A 85 -10.46 13.90 7.43
C LYS A 85 -9.77 15.18 7.90
N ASP A 86 -8.77 15.67 7.17
CA ASP A 86 -7.86 16.73 7.59
C ASP A 86 -7.26 16.46 9.00
N ILE A 87 -7.08 15.18 9.35
CA ILE A 87 -6.49 14.76 10.62
C ILE A 87 -5.01 14.50 10.37
N TYR A 88 -4.20 15.53 10.55
CA TYR A 88 -2.76 15.40 10.49
C TYR A 88 -2.21 15.22 11.92
N PRO A 89 -1.32 14.23 12.16
CA PRO A 89 -0.60 14.15 13.43
C PRO A 89 0.04 15.50 13.75
N ALA A 90 -0.12 15.97 14.98
CA ALA A 90 0.02 17.35 15.40
C ALA A 90 1.20 18.14 14.79
N GLY A 91 0.88 19.19 14.01
CA GLY A 91 1.70 20.42 13.94
C GLY A 91 2.69 20.60 12.78
N ASP A 92 3.04 19.55 12.03
CA ASP A 92 4.15 19.65 11.06
C ASP A 92 3.77 20.14 9.66
N ILE A 93 2.48 20.33 9.37
CA ILE A 93 2.01 20.77 8.05
C ILE A 93 1.45 22.19 8.14
N PRO A 94 2.04 23.17 7.42
CA PRO A 94 1.54 24.53 7.39
C PRO A 94 0.06 24.64 6.95
N GLU A 95 -0.72 25.51 7.58
CA GLU A 95 -2.15 25.71 7.29
C GLU A 95 -2.41 26.11 5.82
N ASN A 96 -1.47 26.83 5.19
CA ASN A 96 -1.55 27.17 3.78
C ASN A 96 -1.43 25.92 2.86
N VAL A 97 -0.72 24.88 3.29
CA VAL A 97 -0.64 23.60 2.56
C VAL A 97 -1.94 22.84 2.72
N ILE A 98 -2.48 22.75 3.94
CA ILE A 98 -3.76 22.08 4.23
C ILE A 98 -4.90 22.72 3.41
N SER A 99 -5.02 24.05 3.46
CA SER A 99 -6.02 24.78 2.68
C SER A 99 -5.84 24.57 1.16
N LYS A 100 -4.60 24.51 0.66
CA LYS A 100 -4.34 24.24 -0.76
C LYS A 100 -4.70 22.82 -1.16
N LEU A 101 -4.40 21.82 -0.34
CA LEU A 101 -4.80 20.43 -0.55
C LEU A 101 -6.34 20.30 -0.58
N ARG A 102 -7.04 20.99 0.32
CA ARG A 102 -8.51 21.04 0.33
C ARG A 102 -9.06 21.66 -0.95
N GLN A 103 -8.47 22.76 -1.42
CA GLN A 103 -8.87 23.41 -2.68
C GLN A 103 -8.65 22.47 -3.87
N LEU A 104 -7.46 21.88 -3.99
CA LEU A 104 -7.14 20.98 -5.09
C LEU A 104 -8.10 19.77 -5.14
N ARG A 105 -8.49 19.24 -3.98
CA ARG A 105 -9.49 18.17 -3.89
C ARG A 105 -10.84 18.61 -4.45
N GLN A 106 -11.31 19.80 -4.08
CA GLN A 106 -12.57 20.35 -4.62
C GLN A 106 -12.49 20.59 -6.13
N ASP A 107 -11.38 21.14 -6.63
CA ASP A 107 -11.16 21.37 -8.06
C ASP A 107 -11.17 20.04 -8.84
N ILE A 108 -10.53 19.00 -8.30
CA ILE A 108 -10.54 17.65 -8.87
C ILE A 108 -11.98 17.11 -8.92
N ASP A 109 -12.75 17.20 -7.83
CA ASP A 109 -14.12 16.71 -7.78
C ASP A 109 -15.05 17.44 -8.77
N ILE A 110 -14.86 18.75 -8.94
CA ILE A 110 -15.60 19.56 -9.93
C ILE A 110 -15.24 19.11 -11.34
N GLU A 111 -13.95 19.01 -11.65
CA GLU A 111 -13.49 18.62 -12.98
C GLU A 111 -13.92 17.19 -13.33
N LYS A 112 -13.94 16.26 -12.37
CA LYS A 112 -14.49 14.91 -12.57
C LYS A 112 -15.94 14.93 -13.00
N ARG A 113 -16.77 15.75 -12.34
CA ARG A 113 -18.19 15.88 -12.71
C ARG A 113 -18.34 16.48 -14.11
N ARG A 114 -17.49 17.44 -14.47
CA ARG A 114 -17.45 18.02 -15.82
C ARG A 114 -17.12 16.96 -16.88
N LEU A 115 -16.03 16.20 -16.68
CA LEU A 115 -15.58 15.16 -17.59
C LEU A 115 -16.59 14.02 -17.73
N ALA A 116 -17.35 13.69 -16.67
CA ALA A 116 -18.40 12.69 -16.72
C ALA A 116 -19.59 13.07 -17.62
N ALA A 117 -19.77 14.36 -17.91
CA ALA A 117 -20.83 14.88 -18.78
C ALA A 117 -20.38 15.08 -20.24
N GLU A 118 -19.09 14.92 -20.54
CA GLU A 118 -18.52 15.08 -21.89
C GLU A 118 -18.51 13.74 -22.63
N GLU A 119 -18.90 13.72 -23.92
CA GLU A 119 -18.80 12.51 -24.76
C GLU A 119 -17.33 12.11 -25.05
N LYS A 120 -16.40 13.07 -25.01
CA LYS A 120 -14.96 12.88 -25.23
C LYS A 120 -14.16 13.69 -24.20
N PRO A 121 -13.96 13.15 -22.99
CA PRO A 121 -13.33 13.88 -21.90
C PRO A 121 -11.83 14.13 -22.15
N ASP A 122 -11.40 15.39 -22.03
CA ASP A 122 -9.98 15.75 -21.98
C ASP A 122 -9.41 15.61 -20.56
N SER A 123 -8.66 14.54 -20.31
CA SER A 123 -8.06 14.27 -19.00
C SER A 123 -6.84 15.15 -18.66
N THR A 124 -6.39 16.02 -19.57
CA THR A 124 -5.17 16.82 -19.39
C THR A 124 -5.26 17.75 -18.18
N HIS A 125 -6.41 18.42 -17.99
CA HIS A 125 -6.57 19.37 -16.89
C HIS A 125 -6.63 18.67 -15.53
N ILE A 126 -7.47 17.62 -15.41
CA ILE A 126 -7.56 16.85 -14.17
C ILE A 126 -6.23 16.21 -13.78
N ASN A 127 -5.43 15.73 -14.74
CA ASN A 127 -4.12 15.16 -14.46
C ASN A 127 -3.13 16.20 -13.90
N LYS A 128 -3.20 17.47 -14.36
CA LYS A 128 -2.40 18.56 -13.75
C LYS A 128 -2.83 18.88 -12.32
N LEU A 129 -4.13 18.82 -12.03
CA LEU A 129 -4.64 19.02 -10.67
C LEU A 129 -4.19 17.89 -9.74
N ARG A 130 -4.28 16.64 -10.20
CA ARG A 130 -3.77 15.45 -9.50
C ARG A 130 -2.28 15.54 -9.20
N GLN A 131 -1.48 15.93 -10.19
CA GLN A 131 -0.04 16.10 -10.01
C GLN A 131 0.26 17.12 -8.91
N ARG A 132 -0.37 18.30 -8.95
CA ARG A 132 -0.21 19.32 -7.91
C ARG A 132 -0.64 18.84 -6.53
N PHE A 133 -1.71 18.05 -6.46
CA PHE A 133 -2.16 17.44 -5.21
C PHE A 133 -1.10 16.50 -4.65
N ASN A 134 -0.56 15.61 -5.48
CA ASN A 134 0.48 14.66 -5.08
C ASN A 134 1.78 15.36 -4.64
N GLU A 135 2.18 16.44 -5.31
CA GLU A 135 3.37 17.24 -4.96
C GLU A 135 3.25 17.91 -3.58
N LEU A 136 2.04 18.32 -3.20
CA LEU A 136 1.75 18.93 -1.90
C LEU A 136 1.40 17.91 -0.81
N PHE A 137 1.19 16.64 -1.18
CA PHE A 137 0.76 15.62 -0.24
C PHE A 137 1.88 15.36 0.78
N PRO A 138 1.60 15.49 2.08
CA PRO A 138 2.65 15.54 3.10
C PRO A 138 3.24 14.17 3.44
N TYR A 139 2.53 13.09 3.12
CA TYR A 139 2.96 11.73 3.42
C TYR A 139 3.79 11.16 2.28
N LYS A 140 5.05 10.86 2.58
CA LYS A 140 5.95 10.12 1.69
C LYS A 140 6.08 8.67 2.18
N PRO A 141 6.19 7.69 1.27
CA PRO A 141 6.54 6.33 1.67
C PRO A 141 7.86 6.32 2.44
N ILE A 142 7.85 5.68 3.61
CA ILE A 142 9.04 5.54 4.44
C ILE A 142 10.12 4.74 3.71
N GLN A 143 11.35 5.23 3.72
CA GLN A 143 12.52 4.55 3.16
C GLN A 143 13.13 3.60 4.19
N PHE A 144 13.83 2.57 3.75
CA PHE A 144 14.43 1.58 4.65
C PHE A 144 15.40 2.20 5.67
N GLU A 145 16.20 3.19 5.24
CA GLU A 145 17.11 3.92 6.13
C GLU A 145 16.37 4.73 7.20
N GLU A 146 15.16 5.19 6.92
CA GLU A 146 14.33 5.86 7.93
C GLU A 146 13.79 4.85 8.95
N ILE A 147 13.42 3.64 8.51
CA ILE A 147 13.03 2.53 9.40
C ILE A 147 14.18 2.18 10.35
N LYS A 148 15.42 2.03 9.83
CA LYS A 148 16.60 1.72 10.66
C LYS A 148 16.87 2.77 11.73
N LYS A 149 16.68 4.06 11.41
CA LYS A 149 16.88 5.18 12.36
C LYS A 149 15.91 5.17 13.53
N LEU A 150 14.79 4.44 13.43
CA LEU A 150 13.84 4.27 14.53
C LEU A 150 14.28 3.21 15.54
N LEU A 151 15.35 2.45 15.25
CA LEU A 151 15.81 1.32 16.06
C LEU A 151 17.11 1.66 16.80
N ASP A 152 17.19 1.21 18.04
CA ASP A 152 18.45 1.12 18.79
C ASP A 152 19.12 -0.25 18.59
N LYS A 153 20.29 -0.44 19.21
CA LYS A 153 21.11 -1.66 19.09
C LYS A 153 20.50 -2.90 19.73
N GLU A 154 19.48 -2.74 20.58
CA GLU A 154 18.83 -3.84 21.31
C GLU A 154 17.45 -4.16 20.72
N THR A 155 17.01 -3.41 19.72
CA THR A 155 15.67 -3.51 19.13
C THR A 155 15.74 -4.05 17.70
N ALA A 156 14.84 -4.99 17.39
CA ALA A 156 14.62 -5.48 16.03
C ALA A 156 13.14 -5.39 15.66
N ILE A 157 12.86 -5.02 14.41
CA ILE A 157 11.51 -5.18 13.84
C ILE A 157 11.43 -6.55 13.20
N ILE A 158 10.40 -7.31 13.56
CA ILE A 158 10.06 -8.58 12.93
C ILE A 158 8.78 -8.38 12.14
N GLN A 159 8.89 -8.44 10.82
CA GLN A 159 7.77 -8.25 9.93
C GLN A 159 7.46 -9.53 9.15
N PHE A 160 6.21 -9.99 9.30
CA PHE A 160 5.68 -11.11 8.53
C PHE A 160 5.04 -10.60 7.24
N TYR A 161 5.26 -11.34 6.15
CA TYR A 161 4.61 -11.12 4.88
C TYR A 161 4.25 -12.45 4.22
N ILE A 162 2.98 -12.63 3.86
CA ILE A 162 2.45 -13.86 3.31
C ILE A 162 2.51 -13.79 1.78
N PHE A 163 3.11 -14.82 1.18
CA PHE A 163 3.10 -15.09 -0.26
C PHE A 163 2.19 -16.28 -0.56
N ASP A 164 1.99 -16.55 -1.84
CA ASP A 164 1.09 -17.62 -2.29
C ASP A 164 1.61 -19.02 -1.92
N ASP A 165 2.92 -19.17 -1.76
CA ASP A 165 3.61 -20.45 -1.54
C ASP A 165 4.24 -20.58 -0.14
N CYS A 166 4.58 -19.47 0.50
CA CYS A 166 5.21 -19.43 1.81
C CYS A 166 4.88 -18.12 2.53
N PHE A 167 5.30 -17.97 3.78
CA PHE A 167 5.43 -16.65 4.38
C PHE A 167 6.90 -16.34 4.64
N LYS A 168 7.26 -15.07 4.52
CA LYS A 168 8.61 -14.57 4.85
C LYS A 168 8.55 -13.72 6.10
N VAL A 169 9.67 -13.74 6.82
CA VAL A 169 9.93 -12.93 7.99
C VAL A 169 11.13 -12.05 7.67
N PHE A 170 10.88 -10.75 7.63
CA PHE A 170 11.89 -9.72 7.47
C PHE A 170 12.28 -9.24 8.86
N ILE A 171 13.57 -9.38 9.19
CA ILE A 171 14.14 -8.94 10.45
C ILE A 171 15.02 -7.74 10.16
N ILE A 172 14.67 -6.59 10.74
CA ILE A 172 15.33 -5.31 10.53
C ILE A 172 16.02 -4.91 11.84
N THR A 173 17.29 -4.54 11.75
CA THR A 173 18.11 -4.03 12.86
C THR A 173 18.82 -2.76 12.41
N CYS A 174 19.25 -1.92 13.36
CA CYS A 174 19.94 -0.67 13.02
C CYS A 174 21.32 -0.90 12.37
N ASP A 175 21.99 -2.02 12.69
CA ASP A 175 23.38 -2.28 12.32
C ASP A 175 23.55 -2.94 10.93
N ASN A 176 22.47 -3.41 10.30
CA ASN A 176 22.51 -4.10 9.02
C ASN A 176 22.00 -3.20 7.88
N ASP A 177 22.72 -3.16 6.75
CA ASP A 177 22.31 -2.40 5.55
C ASP A 177 21.24 -3.09 4.72
N GLN A 178 20.98 -4.37 4.99
CA GLN A 178 19.94 -5.18 4.36
C GLN A 178 19.14 -5.92 5.43
N PRO A 179 17.84 -6.18 5.19
CA PRO A 179 17.06 -6.99 6.12
C PRO A 179 17.52 -8.45 6.08
N ILE A 180 17.43 -9.13 7.22
CA ILE A 180 17.58 -10.58 7.25
C ILE A 180 16.23 -11.19 6.86
N ILE A 181 16.23 -12.02 5.82
CA ILE A 181 15.01 -12.64 5.30
C ILE A 181 15.01 -14.13 5.62
N TRP A 182 14.11 -14.54 6.50
CA TRP A 182 13.75 -15.94 6.68
C TRP A 182 12.48 -16.26 5.89
N HIS A 183 12.36 -17.49 5.40
CA HIS A 183 11.14 -17.94 4.73
C HIS A 183 10.69 -19.30 5.28
N SER A 184 9.37 -19.48 5.33
CA SER A 184 8.78 -20.73 5.75
C SER A 184 8.89 -21.80 4.66
N GLN A 185 8.63 -23.04 5.05
CA GLN A 185 8.23 -24.09 4.11
C GLN A 185 6.78 -23.89 3.70
N ALA A 186 6.38 -24.44 2.55
CA ALA A 186 5.00 -24.36 2.06
C ALA A 186 3.99 -25.01 3.03
N GLU A 187 4.35 -26.16 3.59
CA GLU A 187 3.52 -26.86 4.60
C GLU A 187 3.24 -26.00 5.84
N SER A 188 4.17 -25.12 6.23
CA SER A 188 3.95 -24.19 7.34
C SER A 188 2.88 -23.17 7.03
N LEU A 189 2.77 -22.71 5.78
CA LEU A 189 1.70 -21.81 5.35
C LEU A 189 0.36 -22.54 5.35
N GLU A 190 0.29 -23.77 4.86
CA GLU A 190 -0.93 -24.59 4.91
C GLU A 190 -1.45 -24.79 6.34
N LYS A 191 -0.53 -25.10 7.28
CA LYS A 191 -0.84 -25.21 8.71
C LYS A 191 -1.39 -23.89 9.26
N LEU A 192 -0.77 -22.76 8.92
CA LEU A 192 -1.23 -21.44 9.34
C LEU A 192 -2.65 -21.15 8.82
N LEU A 193 -2.91 -21.38 7.53
CA LEU A 193 -4.23 -21.19 6.93
C LEU A 193 -5.29 -22.08 7.58
N HIS A 194 -4.95 -23.33 7.88
CA HIS A 194 -5.83 -24.24 8.61
C HIS A 194 -6.17 -23.70 10.01
N TRP A 195 -5.17 -23.22 10.75
CA TRP A 195 -5.37 -22.63 12.07
C TRP A 195 -6.24 -21.38 12.02
N THR A 196 -6.01 -20.49 11.06
CA THR A 196 -6.84 -19.30 10.85
C THR A 196 -8.29 -19.68 10.57
N LYS A 197 -8.54 -20.66 9.68
CA LYS A 197 -9.90 -21.13 9.39
C LYS A 197 -10.58 -21.70 10.63
N LYS A 198 -9.88 -22.53 11.39
CA LYS A 198 -10.40 -23.11 12.65
C LYS A 198 -10.74 -22.02 13.67
N TYR A 199 -9.85 -21.05 13.87
CA TYR A 199 -10.06 -19.93 14.76
C TYR A 199 -11.29 -19.11 14.36
N LEU A 200 -11.43 -18.76 13.07
CA LEU A 200 -12.57 -17.97 12.59
C LEU A 200 -13.90 -18.70 12.79
N VAL A 201 -13.96 -20.00 12.53
CA VAL A 201 -15.16 -20.82 12.80
C VAL A 201 -15.54 -20.72 14.27
N LEU A 202 -14.61 -21.00 15.18
CA LEU A 202 -14.86 -20.95 16.61
C LEU A 202 -15.29 -19.55 17.07
N TYR A 203 -14.64 -18.50 16.57
CA TYR A 203 -14.98 -17.12 16.91
C TYR A 203 -16.40 -16.73 16.48
N TYR A 204 -16.83 -17.12 15.27
CA TYR A 204 -18.18 -16.80 14.79
C TYR A 204 -19.26 -17.69 15.42
N GLU A 205 -18.95 -18.94 15.73
CA GLU A 205 -19.85 -19.82 16.50
C GLU A 205 -20.07 -19.26 17.91
N ASP A 206 -19.01 -18.87 18.61
CA ASP A 206 -19.06 -18.27 19.94
C ASP A 206 -19.83 -16.95 19.96
N LYS A 207 -19.53 -16.04 19.01
CA LYS A 207 -20.24 -14.76 18.84
C LYS A 207 -21.74 -14.94 18.56
N ASN A 208 -22.12 -15.98 17.82
CA ASN A 208 -23.53 -16.30 17.56
C ASN A 208 -24.22 -16.98 18.77
N SER A 209 -23.46 -17.61 19.66
CA SER A 209 -23.98 -18.25 20.87
C SER A 209 -24.11 -17.33 22.09
N GLY A 210 -23.64 -16.08 22.01
CA GLY A 210 -23.91 -15.03 23.01
C GLY A 210 -23.25 -15.22 24.37
N LEU A 211 -22.24 -16.08 24.50
CA LEU A 211 -21.61 -16.44 25.78
C LEU A 211 -20.61 -15.41 26.33
N PHE A 212 -20.37 -14.32 25.60
CA PHE A 212 -19.51 -13.19 26.03
C PHE A 212 -20.14 -11.81 25.71
N ASN A 213 -21.38 -11.58 26.16
CA ASN A 213 -21.94 -10.24 26.33
C ASN A 213 -22.36 -10.03 27.79
#